data_AF-A0A2S8ET29-F1
#
_entry.id   AF-A0A2S8ET29-F1
#
_cell.length_a   1.000
_cell.length_b   1.000
_cell.length_c   1.000
_cell.angle_alpha   90.00
_cell.angle_beta   90.00
_cell.angle_gamma   90.00
#
_symmetry.space_group_name_H-M   'P 1'
#
loop_
_entity.id
_entity.type
_entity.pdbx_description
1 polymer ?
#
loop_
_entity_poly.entity_id
_entity_poly.type
_entity_poly.pdbx_seq_one_letter_code
_entity_poly.pdbx_strand_id
1 'polypeptide(L)'
;MRDEQSTGGRLRRILQSGYVRRWHTHPRLSASGETVAHHSAMAAQIILALHPDPPLGLIAHMLHHDCGEAVTGDVPGPVRREHDGIDLAVGDLEMKALAEMGADYTVSGEDAAWSEFADRLSKIVHVATVAPDLLYTDAWQQEWTAAVHDAYGLGVADELAGLLDNRRAG
;
A
#
# COMPACT_ATOMS: atom_id res chain seq x y z
N MET A 1 14.87 7.60 23.77
CA MET A 1 14.69 9.05 23.49
C MET A 1 15.83 9.70 22.71
N ARG A 2 17.03 10.00 23.26
CA ARG A 2 18.11 10.64 22.45
C ARG A 2 18.62 9.78 21.28
N ASP A 3 18.58 8.46 21.43
CA ASP A 3 19.09 7.50 20.44
C ASP A 3 18.12 7.25 19.27
N GLU A 4 16.81 7.37 19.51
CA GLU A 4 15.76 7.14 18.49
C GLU A 4 15.66 8.28 17.47
N GLN A 5 16.06 9.50 17.86
CA GLN A 5 16.10 10.66 16.97
C GLN A 5 17.42 10.76 16.18
N SER A 6 18.40 9.89 16.46
CA SER A 6 19.59 9.78 15.65
C SER A 6 19.25 9.25 14.25
N THR A 7 20.10 9.49 13.27
CA THR A 7 19.94 8.90 11.93
C THR A 7 19.83 7.37 11.98
N GLY A 8 20.62 6.72 12.85
CA GLY A 8 20.56 5.26 13.04
C GLY A 8 19.25 4.80 13.70
N GLY A 9 18.73 5.56 14.66
CA GLY A 9 17.45 5.30 15.32
C GLY A 9 16.27 5.39 14.35
N ARG A 10 16.24 6.44 13.53
CA ARG A 10 15.22 6.61 12.48
C ARG A 10 15.29 5.50 11.43
N LEU A 11 16.49 5.21 10.92
CA LEU A 11 16.70 4.10 9.97
C LEU A 11 16.20 2.77 10.54
N ARG A 12 16.55 2.47 11.80
CA ARG A 12 16.07 1.25 12.45
C ARG A 12 14.54 1.19 12.52
N ARG A 13 13.87 2.30 12.85
CA ARG A 13 12.40 2.36 12.90
C ARG A 13 11.77 2.09 11.53
N ILE A 14 12.30 2.71 10.47
CA ILE A 14 11.85 2.48 9.08
C ILE A 14 12.04 1.01 8.69
N LEU A 15 13.21 0.42 8.99
CA LEU A 15 13.44 -0.99 8.64
C LEU A 15 12.58 -1.95 9.46
N GLN A 16 12.23 -1.59 10.70
CA GLN A 16 11.38 -2.40 11.57
C GLN A 16 9.90 -2.31 11.21
N SER A 17 9.40 -1.16 10.74
CA SER A 17 8.02 -1.02 10.28
C SER A 17 7.71 -1.98 9.13
N GLY A 18 8.69 -2.25 8.28
CA GLY A 18 8.59 -3.23 7.21
C GLY A 18 8.21 -4.65 7.65
N TYR A 19 8.36 -5.01 8.93
CA TYR A 19 7.97 -6.33 9.46
C TYR A 19 6.51 -6.40 9.95
N VAL A 20 5.77 -5.29 9.95
CA VAL A 20 4.34 -5.30 10.26
C VAL A 20 3.62 -6.21 9.28
N ARG A 21 2.81 -7.14 9.81
CA ARG A 21 2.09 -8.12 9.00
C ARG A 21 0.77 -7.55 8.55
N ARG A 22 0.55 -7.57 7.24
CA ARG A 22 -0.72 -7.22 6.64
C ARG A 22 -1.70 -8.37 6.75
N TRP A 23 -2.99 -8.06 6.63
CA TRP A 23 -4.07 -9.05 6.64
C TRP A 23 -4.20 -9.87 7.93
N HIS A 24 -3.60 -9.42 9.04
CA HIS A 24 -3.50 -10.22 10.26
C HIS A 24 -4.86 -10.59 10.88
N THR A 25 -5.92 -9.85 10.55
CA THR A 25 -7.32 -10.15 10.93
C THR A 25 -8.10 -10.89 9.84
N HIS A 26 -7.62 -10.96 8.60
CA HIS A 26 -8.35 -11.57 7.50
C HIS A 26 -8.20 -13.11 7.53
N PRO A 27 -9.30 -13.89 7.64
CA PRO A 27 -9.23 -15.33 7.90
C PRO A 27 -8.45 -16.14 6.84
N ARG A 28 -8.43 -15.65 5.59
CA ARG A 28 -7.78 -16.35 4.47
C ARG A 28 -6.45 -15.76 4.05
N LEU A 29 -6.24 -14.47 4.33
CA LEU A 29 -5.05 -13.73 3.85
C LEU A 29 -3.99 -13.57 4.95
N SER A 30 -4.36 -13.74 6.22
CA SER A 30 -3.42 -13.71 7.36
C SER A 30 -2.26 -14.72 7.23
N ALA A 31 -2.51 -15.86 6.58
CA ALA A 31 -1.51 -16.88 6.31
C ALA A 31 -0.58 -16.55 5.13
N SER A 32 -0.87 -15.52 4.33
CA SER A 32 -0.06 -15.14 3.15
C SER A 32 1.35 -14.67 3.52
N GLY A 33 1.53 -14.14 4.73
CA GLY A 33 2.82 -13.61 5.19
C GLY A 33 3.20 -12.28 4.54
N GLU A 34 2.27 -11.58 3.90
CA GLU A 34 2.52 -10.24 3.41
C GLU A 34 2.90 -9.30 4.57
N THR A 35 3.90 -8.47 4.32
CA THR A 35 4.37 -7.46 5.26
C THR A 35 4.23 -6.08 4.62
N VAL A 36 4.30 -5.03 5.42
CA VAL A 36 4.37 -3.65 4.93
C VAL A 36 5.52 -3.50 3.91
N ALA A 37 6.70 -4.06 4.17
CA ALA A 37 7.80 -3.98 3.22
C ALA A 37 7.49 -4.67 1.87
N HIS A 38 6.78 -5.80 1.88
CA HIS A 38 6.35 -6.47 0.65
C HIS A 38 5.39 -5.59 -0.15
N HIS A 39 4.35 -5.08 0.52
CA HIS A 39 3.33 -4.22 -0.09
C HIS A 39 3.92 -2.92 -0.64
N SER A 40 4.66 -2.16 0.18
CA SER A 40 5.32 -0.91 -0.23
C SER A 40 6.27 -1.12 -1.41
N ALA A 41 7.03 -2.22 -1.41
CA ALA A 41 7.91 -2.53 -2.53
C ALA A 41 7.11 -2.82 -3.81
N MET A 42 6.04 -3.62 -3.75
CA MET A 42 5.20 -3.89 -4.93
C MET A 42 4.55 -2.62 -5.46
N ALA A 43 4.02 -1.76 -4.58
CA ALA A 43 3.41 -0.50 -4.97
C ALA A 43 4.44 0.44 -5.63
N ALA A 44 5.66 0.54 -5.11
CA ALA A 44 6.74 1.31 -5.73
C ALA A 44 7.16 0.74 -7.10
N GLN A 45 7.17 -0.60 -7.28
CA GLN A 45 7.43 -1.23 -8.58
C GLN A 45 6.35 -0.89 -9.61
N ILE A 46 5.08 -0.81 -9.19
CA ILE A 46 3.98 -0.40 -10.07
C ILE A 46 4.20 1.03 -10.58
N ILE A 47 4.57 1.97 -9.69
CA ILE A 47 4.93 3.34 -10.08
C ILE A 47 6.10 3.33 -11.09
N LEU A 48 7.18 2.61 -10.78
CA LEU A 48 8.36 2.56 -11.65
C LEU A 48 8.07 1.94 -13.03
N ALA A 49 7.10 1.04 -13.11
CA ALA A 49 6.74 0.35 -14.35
C ALA A 49 5.76 1.14 -15.22
N LEU A 50 4.79 1.84 -14.61
CA LEU A 50 3.65 2.43 -15.31
C LEU A 50 3.70 3.96 -15.41
N HIS A 51 4.29 4.64 -14.42
CA HIS A 51 4.38 6.10 -14.47
C HIS A 51 5.43 6.51 -15.52
N PRO A 52 5.14 7.44 -16.45
CA PRO A 52 6.04 7.79 -17.55
C PRO A 52 7.36 8.44 -17.10
N ASP A 53 7.33 9.28 -16.06
CA ASP A 53 8.52 9.92 -15.47
C ASP A 53 8.32 10.19 -13.96
N PRO A 54 8.41 9.15 -13.10
CA PRO A 54 8.01 9.28 -11.70
C PRO A 54 9.00 10.15 -10.92
N PRO A 55 8.53 11.19 -10.19
CA PRO A 55 9.41 11.95 -9.33
C PRO A 55 9.92 11.07 -8.18
N LEU A 56 11.17 11.28 -7.76
CA LEU A 56 11.75 10.54 -6.64
C LEU A 56 10.90 10.66 -5.35
N GLY A 57 10.21 11.78 -5.16
CA GLY A 57 9.30 11.99 -4.03
C GLY A 57 8.13 11.00 -3.99
N LEU A 58 7.53 10.68 -5.14
CA LEU A 58 6.46 9.69 -5.26
C LEU A 58 6.97 8.28 -4.97
N ILE A 59 8.15 7.91 -5.49
CA ILE A 59 8.77 6.60 -5.20
C ILE A 59 9.10 6.49 -3.71
N ALA A 60 9.67 7.55 -3.12
CA ALA A 60 9.97 7.59 -1.70
C ALA A 60 8.69 7.50 -0.85
N HIS A 61 7.62 8.18 -1.26
CA HIS A 61 6.30 8.04 -0.65
C HIS A 61 5.82 6.59 -0.68
N MET A 62 5.80 5.92 -1.85
CA MET A 62 5.33 4.53 -1.92
C MET A 62 6.15 3.56 -1.08
N LEU A 63 7.46 3.76 -0.99
CA LEU A 63 8.32 2.92 -0.15
C LEU A 63 8.06 3.09 1.35
N HIS A 64 7.45 4.20 1.78
CA HIS A 64 7.34 4.55 3.20
C HIS A 64 5.91 4.81 3.70
N HIS A 65 4.90 4.92 2.84
CA HIS A 65 3.56 5.38 3.21
C HIS A 65 2.94 4.61 4.39
N ASP A 66 3.16 3.29 4.46
CA ASP A 66 2.65 2.43 5.54
C ASP A 66 3.64 2.26 6.72
N CYS A 67 4.78 2.96 6.74
CA CYS A 67 5.74 2.86 7.85
C CYS A 67 5.14 3.29 9.20
N GLY A 68 4.10 4.14 9.18
CA GLY A 68 3.34 4.52 10.38
C GLY A 68 2.67 3.34 11.08
N GLU A 69 2.32 2.28 10.35
CA GLU A 69 1.65 1.09 10.88
C GLU A 69 2.48 0.34 11.94
N ALA A 70 3.78 0.66 12.09
CA ALA A 70 4.58 0.14 13.21
C ALA A 70 4.02 0.51 14.59
N VAL A 71 3.21 1.56 14.67
CA VAL A 71 2.61 2.05 15.91
C VAL A 71 1.18 1.53 16.10
N THR A 72 0.40 1.44 15.02
CA THR A 72 -1.04 1.14 15.02
C THR A 72 -1.36 -0.31 14.64
N GLY A 73 -0.45 -0.97 13.92
CA GLY A 73 -0.73 -2.17 13.14
C GLY A 73 -1.52 -1.85 11.85
N ASP A 74 -1.58 -2.82 10.93
CA ASP A 74 -2.38 -2.74 9.69
C ASP A 74 -3.89 -2.81 10.01
N VAL A 75 -4.49 -1.66 10.33
CA VAL A 75 -5.93 -1.58 10.65
C VAL A 75 -6.75 -1.81 9.38
N PRO A 76 -7.65 -2.82 9.33
CA PRO A 76 -8.37 -3.15 8.11
C PRO A 76 -9.16 -1.97 7.54
N GLY A 77 -9.00 -1.72 6.24
CA GLY A 77 -9.68 -0.63 5.53
C GLY A 77 -11.20 -0.54 5.75
N PRO A 78 -11.98 -1.63 5.76
CA PRO A 78 -13.41 -1.57 6.08
C PRO A 78 -13.71 -0.98 7.47
N VAL A 79 -12.91 -1.31 8.49
CA VAL A 79 -13.07 -0.79 9.85
C VAL A 79 -12.87 0.72 9.87
N ARG A 80 -11.84 1.21 9.17
CA ARG A 80 -11.58 2.66 9.06
C ARG A 80 -12.73 3.38 8.35
N ARG A 81 -13.18 2.86 7.21
CA ARG A 81 -14.26 3.45 6.40
C ARG A 81 -15.62 3.50 7.10
N GLU A 82 -15.91 2.54 7.99
CA GLU A 82 -17.19 2.47 8.70
C GLU A 82 -17.18 3.25 10.03
N HIS A 83 -16.00 3.71 10.49
CA HIS A 83 -15.82 4.36 11.78
C HIS A 83 -14.86 5.55 11.72
N ASP A 84 -15.38 6.73 11.37
CA ASP A 84 -14.62 7.99 11.24
C ASP A 84 -13.71 8.29 12.44
N GLY A 85 -14.18 8.03 13.66
CA GLY A 85 -13.38 8.27 14.88
C GLY A 85 -12.14 7.38 14.99
N ILE A 86 -12.18 6.16 14.44
CA ILE A 86 -11.03 5.27 14.35
C ILE A 86 -10.10 5.75 13.25
N ASP A 87 -10.66 6.09 12.08
CA ASP A 87 -9.88 6.54 10.93
C ASP A 87 -9.00 7.75 11.27
N LEU A 88 -9.59 8.77 11.89
CA LEU A 88 -8.89 9.99 12.31
C LEU A 88 -7.80 9.69 13.35
N ALA A 89 -8.12 8.90 14.38
CA ALA A 89 -7.17 8.61 15.44
C ALA A 89 -5.97 7.76 14.96
N VAL A 90 -6.23 6.78 14.09
CA VAL A 90 -5.18 5.94 13.47
C VAL A 90 -4.32 6.78 12.54
N GLY A 91 -4.94 7.56 11.65
CA GLY A 91 -4.23 8.44 10.72
C GLY A 91 -3.33 9.46 11.43
N ASP A 92 -3.81 10.09 12.50
CA ASP A 92 -3.01 11.04 13.29
C ASP A 92 -1.76 10.38 13.92
N LEU A 93 -1.90 9.15 14.43
CA LEU A 93 -0.79 8.40 15.01
C LEU A 93 0.23 7.97 13.95
N GLU A 94 -0.24 7.50 12.80
CA GLU A 94 0.60 7.08 11.68
C GLU A 94 1.37 8.25 11.07
N MET A 95 0.69 9.38 10.80
CA MET A 95 1.34 10.60 10.30
C MET A 95 2.43 11.09 11.26
N LYS A 96 2.14 11.11 12.57
CA LYS A 96 3.14 11.49 13.57
C LYS A 96 4.34 10.53 13.57
N ALA A 97 4.08 9.23 13.45
CA ALA A 97 5.14 8.23 13.39
C ALA A 97 6.03 8.40 12.15
N LEU A 98 5.45 8.68 10.98
CA LEU A 98 6.19 8.98 9.75
C LEU A 98 7.08 10.22 9.90
N ALA A 99 6.54 11.31 10.46
CA ALA A 99 7.29 12.54 10.70
C ALA A 99 8.46 12.33 11.67
N GLU A 100 8.27 11.55 12.74
CA GLU A 100 9.35 11.19 13.67
C GLU A 100 10.44 10.32 13.00
N MET A 101 10.07 9.50 12.02
CA MET A 101 11.00 8.71 11.21
C MET A 101 11.69 9.54 10.11
N GLY A 102 11.19 10.73 9.79
CA GLY A 102 11.62 11.52 8.63
C GLY A 102 11.25 10.86 7.31
N ALA A 103 10.11 10.16 7.29
CA ALA A 103 9.58 9.40 6.16
C ALA A 103 8.21 9.93 5.68
N ASP A 104 7.87 11.15 6.09
CA ASP A 104 6.65 11.89 5.75
C ASP A 104 6.74 12.55 4.36
N TYR A 105 6.98 11.74 3.34
CA TYR A 105 6.96 12.19 1.95
C TYR A 105 5.53 12.50 1.53
N THR A 106 5.22 13.76 1.24
CA THR A 106 3.89 14.18 0.80
C THR A 106 3.76 14.13 -0.72
N VAL A 107 2.61 13.67 -1.19
CA VAL A 107 2.22 13.67 -2.60
C VAL A 107 0.93 14.47 -2.76
N SER A 108 0.70 15.03 -3.94
CA SER A 108 -0.46 15.88 -4.21
C SER A 108 -0.81 15.88 -5.69
N GLY A 109 -2.03 16.28 -6.04
CA GLY A 109 -2.45 16.36 -7.45
C GLY A 109 -2.40 14.98 -8.11
N GLU A 110 -1.75 14.91 -9.27
CA GLU A 110 -1.61 13.67 -10.04
C GLU A 110 -0.80 12.59 -9.28
N ASP A 111 0.26 12.97 -8.55
CA ASP A 111 1.06 12.03 -7.75
C ASP A 111 0.24 11.33 -6.67
N ALA A 112 -0.77 12.01 -6.11
CA ALA A 112 -1.68 11.40 -5.15
C ALA A 112 -2.58 10.34 -5.82
N ALA A 113 -3.07 10.63 -7.03
CA ALA A 113 -3.84 9.65 -7.80
C ALA A 113 -2.98 8.43 -8.18
N TRP A 114 -1.72 8.64 -8.53
CA TRP A 114 -0.76 7.55 -8.75
C TRP A 114 -0.51 6.72 -7.49
N SER A 115 -0.35 7.36 -6.34
CA SER A 115 -0.17 6.67 -5.04
C SER A 115 -1.37 5.78 -4.71
N GLU A 116 -2.59 6.33 -4.77
CA GLU A 116 -3.83 5.59 -4.50
C GLU A 116 -4.01 4.42 -5.48
N PHE A 117 -3.74 4.64 -6.76
CA PHE A 117 -3.79 3.61 -7.78
C PHE A 117 -2.79 2.48 -7.51
N ALA A 118 -1.53 2.81 -7.21
CA ALA A 118 -0.49 1.82 -6.97
C ALA A 118 -0.71 1.01 -5.68
N ASP A 119 -1.14 1.67 -4.60
CA ASP A 119 -1.54 1.01 -3.35
C ASP A 119 -2.71 0.03 -3.58
N ARG A 120 -3.72 0.45 -4.36
CA ARG A 120 -4.86 -0.40 -4.70
C ARG A 120 -4.46 -1.58 -5.60
N LEU A 121 -3.62 -1.34 -6.59
CA LEU A 121 -3.25 -2.37 -7.55
C LEU A 121 -2.34 -3.43 -6.91
N SER A 122 -1.39 -3.04 -6.04
CA SER A 122 -0.50 -3.98 -5.36
C SER A 122 -1.27 -4.99 -4.51
N LYS A 123 -2.26 -4.54 -3.71
CA LYS A 123 -3.10 -5.46 -2.90
C LYS A 123 -3.94 -6.40 -3.77
N ILE A 124 -4.42 -5.95 -4.92
CA ILE A 124 -5.18 -6.81 -5.86
C ILE A 124 -4.26 -7.88 -6.44
N VAL A 125 -3.06 -7.50 -6.90
CA VAL A 125 -2.07 -8.44 -7.43
C VAL A 125 -1.64 -9.45 -6.38
N HIS A 126 -1.46 -9.01 -5.12
CA HIS A 126 -1.18 -9.92 -4.01
C HIS A 126 -2.29 -10.96 -3.85
N VAL A 127 -3.56 -10.53 -3.77
CA VAL A 127 -4.70 -11.44 -3.65
C VAL A 127 -4.85 -12.36 -4.85
N ALA A 128 -4.64 -11.85 -6.06
CA ALA A 128 -4.60 -12.65 -7.29
C ALA A 128 -3.55 -13.78 -7.23
N THR A 129 -2.45 -13.53 -6.52
CA THR A 129 -1.33 -14.47 -6.38
C THR A 129 -1.59 -15.51 -5.30
N VAL A 130 -2.05 -15.09 -4.12
CA VAL A 130 -2.11 -15.98 -2.93
C VAL A 130 -3.49 -16.58 -2.66
N ALA A 131 -4.55 -15.96 -3.18
CA ALA A 131 -5.93 -16.39 -2.97
C ALA A 131 -6.83 -15.96 -4.17
N PRO A 132 -6.52 -16.42 -5.40
CA PRO A 132 -7.16 -15.93 -6.62
C PRO A 132 -8.68 -16.07 -6.62
N ASP A 133 -9.22 -17.05 -5.92
CA ASP A 133 -10.67 -17.25 -5.84
C ASP A 133 -11.39 -16.12 -5.10
N LEU A 134 -10.70 -15.36 -4.24
CA LEU A 134 -11.26 -14.16 -3.61
C LEU A 134 -11.58 -13.06 -4.63
N LEU A 135 -10.89 -13.03 -5.77
CA LEU A 135 -11.15 -12.04 -6.81
C LEU A 135 -12.58 -12.13 -7.35
N TYR A 136 -13.24 -13.29 -7.26
CA TYR A 136 -14.62 -13.47 -7.73
C TYR A 136 -15.69 -12.98 -6.74
N THR A 137 -15.28 -12.46 -5.58
CA THR A 137 -16.22 -11.86 -4.62
C THR A 137 -16.54 -10.42 -5.01
N ASP A 138 -17.74 -9.94 -4.67
CA ASP A 138 -18.19 -8.58 -4.98
C ASP A 138 -17.21 -7.51 -4.46
N ALA A 139 -16.65 -7.72 -3.26
CA ALA A 139 -15.71 -6.79 -2.65
C ALA A 139 -14.45 -6.60 -3.51
N TRP A 140 -13.87 -7.71 -4.01
CA TRP A 140 -12.67 -7.64 -4.84
C TRP A 140 -12.96 -7.23 -6.28
N GLN A 141 -14.15 -7.52 -6.81
CA GLN A 141 -14.60 -6.97 -8.09
C GLN A 141 -14.78 -5.45 -8.04
N GLN A 142 -15.25 -4.91 -6.92
CA GLN A 142 -15.33 -3.45 -6.71
C GLN A 142 -13.93 -2.82 -6.65
N GLU A 143 -12.99 -3.42 -5.93
CA GLU A 143 -11.59 -2.94 -5.91
C GLU A 143 -10.95 -2.98 -7.29
N TRP A 144 -11.18 -4.06 -8.07
CA TRP A 144 -10.69 -4.14 -9.45
C TRP A 144 -11.32 -3.07 -10.36
N THR A 145 -12.63 -2.85 -10.24
CA THR A 145 -13.33 -1.81 -11.01
C THR A 145 -12.77 -0.42 -10.69
N ALA A 146 -12.50 -0.13 -9.42
CA ALA A 146 -11.85 1.10 -9.00
C ALA A 146 -10.43 1.22 -9.58
N ALA A 147 -9.61 0.16 -9.53
CA ALA A 147 -8.27 0.18 -10.11
C ALA A 147 -8.27 0.44 -11.62
N VAL A 148 -9.23 -0.14 -12.36
CA VAL A 148 -9.40 0.12 -13.80
C VAL A 148 -9.82 1.57 -14.05
N HIS A 149 -10.73 2.11 -13.24
CA HIS A 149 -11.13 3.52 -13.34
C HIS A 149 -9.95 4.46 -13.08
N ASP A 150 -9.16 4.21 -12.04
CA ASP A 150 -7.97 4.97 -11.70
C ASP A 150 -6.95 4.91 -12.87
N ALA A 151 -6.71 3.72 -13.42
CA ALA A 151 -5.84 3.53 -14.58
C ALA A 151 -6.31 4.28 -15.84
N TYR A 152 -7.62 4.38 -16.07
CA TYR A 152 -8.17 5.22 -17.16
C TYR A 152 -7.87 6.71 -16.92
N GLY A 153 -8.05 7.18 -15.69
CA GLY A 153 -7.74 8.57 -15.31
C GLY A 153 -6.25 8.91 -15.50
N LEU A 154 -5.37 7.93 -15.28
CA LEU A 154 -3.91 8.04 -15.42
C LEU A 154 -3.40 7.71 -16.83
N GLY A 155 -4.27 7.29 -17.76
CA GLY A 155 -3.90 6.98 -19.13
C GLY A 155 -3.12 5.65 -19.32
N VAL A 156 -3.21 4.72 -18.37
CA VAL A 156 -2.49 3.43 -18.38
C VAL A 156 -3.40 2.20 -18.30
N ALA A 157 -4.69 2.35 -18.59
CA ALA A 157 -5.66 1.26 -18.54
C ALA A 157 -5.30 0.05 -19.42
N ASP A 158 -4.69 0.29 -20.59
CA ASP A 158 -4.29 -0.78 -21.51
C ASP A 158 -3.17 -1.66 -20.92
N GLU A 159 -2.36 -1.14 -20.01
CA GLU A 159 -1.27 -1.88 -19.35
C GLU A 159 -1.79 -2.90 -18.32
N LEU A 160 -3.06 -2.78 -17.91
CA LEU A 160 -3.71 -3.74 -17.01
C LEU A 160 -4.20 -5.00 -17.77
N ALA A 161 -4.16 -4.98 -19.11
CA ALA A 161 -4.61 -6.10 -19.92
C ALA A 161 -3.82 -7.37 -19.61
N GLY A 162 -4.52 -8.41 -19.15
CA GLY A 162 -3.93 -9.70 -18.82
C GLY A 162 -3.10 -9.73 -17.53
N LEU A 163 -3.03 -8.64 -16.77
CA LEU A 163 -2.30 -8.59 -15.49
C LEU A 163 -2.80 -9.65 -14.49
N LEU A 164 -4.10 -9.94 -14.50
CA LEU A 164 -4.72 -10.95 -13.65
C LEU A 164 -5.03 -12.27 -14.39
N ASP A 165 -4.63 -12.40 -15.66
CA ASP A 165 -4.81 -13.64 -16.42
C ASP A 165 -3.79 -14.69 -15.96
N ASN A 166 -4.13 -15.41 -14.89
CA ASN A 166 -3.33 -16.53 -14.38
C ASN A 166 -3.35 -17.79 -15.29
N ARG A 167 -3.75 -17.68 -16.56
CA ARG A 167 -3.89 -18.80 -17.50
C ARG A 167 -2.57 -19.37 -18.04
N ARG A 168 -1.41 -18.96 -17.53
CA ARG A 168 -0.09 -19.45 -17.98
C ARG A 168 0.96 -19.46 -16.86
N ALA A 169 0.79 -20.29 -15.85
CA ALA A 169 1.91 -20.77 -15.05
C ALA A 169 1.59 -22.13 -14.42
N GLY A 170 1.89 -23.20 -15.16
CA GLY A 170 2.01 -24.58 -14.64
C GLY A 170 0.73 -25.39 -14.58
#